data_AF-A0A382P2B4-F1
#
_entry.id   AF-A0A382P2B4-F1
#
_cell.length_a   1.000
_cell.length_b   1.000
_cell.length_c   1.000
_cell.angle_alpha   90.00
_cell.angle_beta   90.00
_cell.angle_gamma   90.00
#
_symmetry.space_group_name_H-M   'P 1'
#
loop_
_entity.id
_entity.type
_entity.pdbx_description
1 polymer ?
#
loop_
_entity_poly.entity_id
_entity_poly.type
_entity_poly.pdbx_seq_one_letter_code
_entity_poly.pdbx_strand_id
1 'polypeptide(L)'
;REVPIDADRKEVIGNLVASKDNVNAPAGTLFVRGLQVYTSTTAATGANSWLEKKDISFLREYDAAETTTGTPKYYAMSGEAEGSGATSSGRITIVPTPSSAFMYKIHYNARPTGLSSANTTTFLSLNFGNGLLYACLVEAFSYLKGPMDMLQLYEQKYQTEVQKFGGEQIGRRRRDDYTDGEPRIPVQSPTP
;
A
#
# COMPACT_ATOMS: atom_id res chain seq x y z
N ARG A 1 -8.99 2.37 -10.93
CA ARG A 1 -8.74 2.38 -9.46
C ARG A 1 -7.63 1.37 -9.20
N GLU A 2 -6.54 1.82 -8.59
CA GLU A 2 -5.34 1.00 -8.38
C GLU A 2 -5.62 -0.11 -7.36
N VAL A 3 -5.05 -1.29 -7.58
CA VAL A 3 -5.13 -2.44 -6.67
C VAL A 3 -3.93 -2.37 -5.72
N PRO A 4 -4.12 -2.49 -4.39
CA PRO A 4 -2.99 -2.51 -3.47
C PRO A 4 -2.16 -3.78 -3.66
N ILE A 5 -1.04 -3.64 -4.37
CA ILE A 5 -0.08 -4.73 -4.59
C ILE A 5 1.05 -4.69 -3.56
N ASP A 6 1.78 -5.80 -3.46
CA ASP A 6 2.89 -5.92 -2.52
C ASP A 6 4.06 -5.00 -2.85
N ALA A 7 4.26 -4.65 -4.12
CA ALA A 7 5.32 -3.73 -4.56
C ALA A 7 5.17 -2.31 -3.96
N ASP A 8 3.93 -1.95 -3.61
CA ASP A 8 3.57 -0.66 -3.05
C ASP A 8 3.56 -0.66 -1.53
N ARG A 9 3.85 -1.80 -0.88
CA ARG A 9 4.05 -1.86 0.57
C ARG A 9 5.38 -1.16 0.88
N LYS A 10 5.30 -0.06 1.61
CA LYS A 10 6.44 0.74 2.04
C LYS A 10 6.43 0.91 3.55
N GLU A 11 7.62 1.17 4.08
CA GLU A 11 7.85 1.48 5.48
C GLU A 11 8.54 2.83 5.55
N VAL A 12 8.13 3.65 6.52
CA VAL A 12 8.90 4.83 6.91
C VAL A 12 9.22 4.75 8.39
N ILE A 13 10.37 5.29 8.76
CA ILE A 13 10.77 5.45 10.16
C ILE A 13 10.77 6.94 10.48
N GLY A 14 10.29 7.29 11.66
CA GLY A 14 10.31 8.65 12.18
C GLY A 14 10.36 8.68 13.70
N ASN A 15 10.26 9.90 14.25
CA ASN A 15 10.28 10.15 15.68
C ASN A 15 8.99 10.83 16.12
N LEU A 16 8.35 10.26 17.13
CA LEU A 16 7.33 10.95 17.90
C LEU A 16 7.98 12.06 18.69
N VAL A 17 7.28 13.17 18.82
CA VAL A 17 7.69 14.30 19.64
C VAL A 17 6.90 14.24 20.94
N ALA A 18 7.57 14.49 22.07
CA ALA A 18 6.91 14.56 23.36
C ALA A 18 5.77 15.60 23.33
N SER A 19 4.64 15.27 23.95
CA SER A 19 3.46 16.14 24.00
C SER A 19 2.85 16.49 22.63
N LYS A 20 3.16 15.73 21.57
CA LYS A 20 2.49 15.82 20.27
C LYS A 20 1.69 14.55 19.99
N ASP A 21 0.38 14.71 19.90
CA ASP A 21 -0.62 13.67 19.68
C ASP A 21 -0.72 13.21 18.22
N ASN A 22 0.09 13.76 17.31
CA ASN A 22 -0.09 13.53 15.89
C ASN A 22 1.18 13.48 15.06
N VAL A 23 1.09 12.72 13.97
CA VAL A 23 2.10 12.62 12.93
C VAL A 23 1.43 12.63 11.56
N ASN A 24 2.14 13.14 10.57
CA ASN A 24 1.68 13.13 9.19
C ASN A 24 1.98 11.77 8.55
N ALA A 25 1.03 11.26 7.78
CA ALA A 25 1.30 10.12 6.92
C ALA A 25 2.31 10.52 5.83
N PRO A 26 3.18 9.61 5.40
CA PRO A 26 4.12 9.88 4.30
C PRO A 26 3.41 10.34 3.04
N ALA A 27 4.07 11.20 2.27
CA ALA A 27 3.61 11.58 0.94
C ALA A 27 3.37 10.32 0.08
N GLY A 28 2.25 10.29 -0.66
CA GLY A 28 1.88 9.13 -1.46
C GLY A 28 1.13 8.05 -0.70
N THR A 29 0.82 8.20 0.59
CA THR A 29 0.09 7.16 1.33
C THR A 29 -1.36 7.04 0.83
N LEU A 30 -1.75 5.85 0.36
CA LEU A 30 -3.16 5.52 0.07
C LEU A 30 -3.89 5.08 1.33
N PHE A 31 -3.26 4.20 2.11
CA PHE A 31 -3.74 3.80 3.42
C PHE A 31 -2.61 3.26 4.28
N VAL A 32 -2.74 3.46 5.59
CA VAL A 32 -1.86 2.90 6.60
C VAL A 32 -2.33 1.50 6.96
N ARG A 33 -1.40 0.53 6.90
CA ARG A 33 -1.59 -0.86 7.30
C ARG A 33 -1.39 -1.05 8.80
N GLY A 34 -0.45 -0.33 9.38
CA GLY A 34 -0.17 -0.40 10.80
C GLY A 34 0.92 0.56 11.22
N LEU A 35 1.01 0.77 12.53
CA LEU A 35 2.00 1.65 13.15
C LEU A 35 2.64 0.91 14.31
N GLN A 36 3.97 0.92 14.35
CA GLN A 36 4.77 0.37 15.43
C GLN A 36 5.45 1.50 16.16
N VAL A 37 5.46 1.46 17.50
CA VAL A 37 6.25 2.36 18.33
C VAL A 37 7.29 1.55 19.07
N TYR A 38 8.52 2.04 19.07
CA TYR A 38 9.67 1.45 19.75
C TYR A 38 9.89 2.15 21.08
N THR A 39 10.39 1.42 22.06
CA THR A 39 10.80 2.01 23.34
C THR A 39 12.06 2.88 23.20
N SER A 40 12.83 2.70 22.14
CA SER A 40 14.03 3.47 21.82
C SER A 40 13.71 4.83 21.20
N THR A 41 14.56 5.82 21.48
CA THR A 41 14.47 7.20 20.97
C THR A 41 15.36 7.47 19.76
N THR A 42 16.34 6.61 19.50
CA THR A 42 17.37 6.81 18.47
C THR A 42 17.43 5.69 17.43
N ALA A 43 16.79 4.53 17.68
CA ALA A 43 16.82 3.39 16.76
C ALA A 43 15.46 2.68 16.67
N ALA A 44 15.02 2.35 15.46
CA ALA A 44 13.82 1.54 15.21
C ALA A 44 14.13 0.04 15.29
N THR A 45 14.77 -0.39 16.37
CA THR A 45 15.18 -1.77 16.62
C THR A 45 14.89 -2.17 18.07
N GLY A 46 14.64 -3.45 18.31
CA GLY A 46 14.36 -3.98 19.66
C GLY A 46 12.89 -3.93 20.05
N ALA A 47 12.63 -3.77 21.35
CA ALA A 47 11.29 -3.83 21.94
C ALA A 47 10.36 -2.78 21.31
N ASN A 48 9.24 -3.26 20.77
CA ASN A 48 8.24 -2.45 20.12
C ASN A 48 6.84 -2.98 20.40
N SER A 49 5.84 -2.11 20.19
CA SER A 49 4.44 -2.44 20.26
C SER A 49 3.72 -1.93 19.03
N TRP A 50 2.81 -2.74 18.49
CA TRP A 50 1.87 -2.32 17.46
C TRP A 50 0.76 -1.50 18.10
N LEU A 51 0.42 -0.37 17.48
CA LEU A 51 -0.74 0.40 17.90
C LEU A 51 -2.00 -0.20 17.28
N GLU A 52 -3.07 -0.19 18.05
CA GLU A 52 -4.37 -0.62 17.57
C GLU A 52 -5.06 0.51 16.81
N LYS A 53 -5.49 0.21 15.58
CA LYS A 53 -6.29 1.14 14.79
C LYS A 53 -7.69 1.21 15.38
N LYS A 54 -8.13 2.42 15.75
CA LYS A 54 -9.48 2.71 16.25
C LYS A 54 -10.08 3.88 15.50
N ASP A 55 -11.38 4.11 15.72
CA ASP A 55 -12.05 5.32 15.26
C ASP A 55 -11.59 6.54 16.07
N ILE A 56 -11.68 7.73 15.46
CA ILE A 56 -11.33 8.97 16.15
C ILE A 56 -12.19 9.20 17.39
N SER A 57 -13.46 8.79 17.38
CA SER A 57 -14.38 8.93 18.51
C SER A 57 -13.92 8.10 19.71
N PHE A 58 -13.41 6.88 19.48
CA PHE A 58 -12.84 6.04 20.54
C PHE A 58 -11.62 6.72 21.19
N LEU A 59 -10.74 7.33 20.38
CA LEU A 59 -9.60 8.08 20.91
C LEU A 59 -10.05 9.25 21.79
N ARG A 60 -11.13 9.95 21.40
CA ARG A 60 -11.69 11.06 22.18
C ARG A 60 -12.42 10.63 23.43
N GLU A 61 -12.99 9.43 23.46
CA GLU A 61 -13.55 8.87 24.68
C GLU A 61 -12.45 8.45 25.66
N TYR A 62 -11.36 7.86 25.14
CA TYR A 62 -10.21 7.43 25.95
C TYR A 62 -9.45 8.62 26.56
N ASP A 63 -9.24 9.70 25.80
CA ASP A 63 -8.52 10.90 26.26
C ASP A 63 -9.37 12.16 26.02
N ALA A 64 -10.47 12.28 26.75
CA ALA A 64 -11.47 13.34 26.58
C ALA A 64 -10.90 14.76 26.77
N ALA A 65 -9.87 14.91 27.60
CA ALA A 65 -9.20 16.19 27.84
C ALA A 65 -7.93 16.38 26.99
N GLU A 66 -7.55 15.40 26.16
CA GLU A 66 -6.31 15.41 25.35
C GLU A 66 -5.04 15.65 26.20
N THR A 67 -5.05 15.18 27.44
CA THR A 67 -3.99 15.43 28.44
C THR A 67 -3.28 14.17 28.90
N THR A 68 -3.81 13.00 28.52
CA THR A 68 -3.24 11.72 28.93
C THR A 68 -1.92 11.50 28.21
N THR A 69 -0.83 11.43 28.97
CA THR A 69 0.52 11.19 28.42
C THR A 69 1.04 9.79 28.76
N GLY A 70 1.81 9.20 27.86
CA GLY A 70 2.41 7.88 28.06
C GLY A 70 3.01 7.30 26.77
N THR A 71 3.24 5.99 26.75
CA THR A 71 3.55 5.27 25.51
C THR A 71 2.27 5.08 24.70
N PRO A 72 2.23 5.51 23.42
CA PRO A 72 1.03 5.38 22.58
C PRO A 72 0.56 3.94 22.40
N LYS A 73 -0.76 3.74 22.38
CA LYS A 73 -1.42 2.42 22.24
C LYS A 73 -2.42 2.37 21.09
N TYR A 74 -3.13 3.47 20.85
CA TYR A 74 -4.17 3.57 19.84
C TYR A 74 -3.77 4.59 18.79
N TYR A 75 -4.21 4.37 17.56
CA TYR A 75 -4.14 5.39 16.52
C TYR A 75 -5.43 5.46 15.71
N ALA A 76 -5.75 6.65 15.25
CA ALA A 76 -6.82 6.90 14.28
C ALA A 76 -6.28 7.71 13.12
N MET A 77 -6.91 7.54 11.96
CA MET A 77 -6.58 8.27 10.75
C MET A 77 -7.63 9.34 10.50
N SER A 78 -7.19 10.56 10.19
CA SER A 78 -8.03 11.72 9.91
C SER A 78 -7.44 12.54 8.76
N GLY A 79 -8.23 13.38 8.10
CA GLY A 79 -7.77 14.23 7.00
C GLY A 79 -7.89 13.60 5.61
N GLU A 80 -7.28 14.26 4.62
CA GLU A 80 -7.48 13.99 3.20
C GLU A 80 -6.61 12.84 2.66
N ALA A 81 -7.06 12.24 1.55
CA ALA A 81 -6.44 11.10 0.88
C ALA A 81 -5.91 11.45 -0.53
N GLU A 82 -5.56 12.72 -0.75
CA GLU A 82 -5.07 13.17 -2.06
C GLU A 82 -3.73 12.52 -2.40
N GLY A 83 -2.90 12.24 -1.37
CA GLY A 83 -1.68 11.46 -1.52
C GLY A 83 -0.56 12.20 -2.26
N SER A 84 -0.67 13.51 -2.45
CA SER A 84 0.34 14.29 -3.21
C SER A 84 1.47 14.83 -2.34
N GLY A 85 1.25 15.01 -1.04
CA GLY A 85 2.24 15.53 -0.10
C GLY A 85 2.02 15.01 1.32
N ALA A 86 3.00 15.21 2.21
CA ALA A 86 2.91 14.69 3.59
C ALA A 86 1.72 15.25 4.38
N THR A 87 1.29 16.48 4.09
CA THR A 87 0.12 17.11 4.74
C THR A 87 -1.21 16.74 4.10
N SER A 88 -1.21 16.18 2.88
CA SER A 88 -2.42 15.79 2.13
C SER A 88 -2.59 14.27 1.97
N SER A 89 -1.74 13.48 2.63
CA SER A 89 -1.78 12.01 2.64
C SER A 89 -2.43 11.44 3.91
N GLY A 90 -2.96 12.33 4.77
CA GLY A 90 -3.63 11.98 6.02
C GLY A 90 -2.80 12.31 7.27
N ARG A 91 -3.50 12.53 8.38
CA ARG A 91 -2.96 12.77 9.72
C ARG A 91 -3.30 11.58 10.61
N ILE A 92 -2.27 11.06 11.27
CA ILE A 92 -2.38 9.99 12.24
C ILE A 92 -2.41 10.63 13.62
N THR A 93 -3.54 10.48 14.33
CA THR A 93 -3.66 10.85 15.74
C THR A 93 -3.33 9.62 16.58
N ILE A 94 -2.54 9.79 17.63
CA ILE A 94 -2.08 8.73 18.52
C ILE A 94 -2.42 9.04 19.97
N VAL A 95 -2.82 8.02 20.73
CA VAL A 95 -3.22 8.15 22.14
C VAL A 95 -2.74 6.94 22.96
N PRO A 96 -2.28 7.09 24.21
CA PRO A 96 -1.95 8.34 24.91
C PRO A 96 -0.95 9.23 24.15
N THR A 97 -0.99 10.53 24.43
CA THR A 97 -0.01 11.46 23.87
C THR A 97 1.40 11.06 24.32
N PRO A 98 2.42 11.03 23.44
CA PRO A 98 3.77 10.61 23.80
C PRO A 98 4.32 11.38 25.00
N SER A 99 4.68 10.67 26.07
CA SER A 99 5.35 11.27 27.25
C SER A 99 6.81 11.65 27.00
N SER A 100 7.45 10.99 26.03
CA SER A 100 8.80 11.29 25.56
C SER A 100 8.90 11.11 24.06
N ALA A 101 10.07 11.41 23.49
CA ALA A 101 10.35 11.02 22.12
C ALA A 101 10.39 9.48 22.02
N PHE A 102 9.77 8.92 20.98
CA PHE A 102 9.81 7.49 20.66
C PHE A 102 10.02 7.31 19.16
N MET A 103 10.83 6.34 18.77
CA MET A 103 10.91 5.95 17.35
C MET A 103 9.60 5.26 16.95
N TYR A 104 9.13 5.54 15.74
CA TYR A 104 7.99 4.84 15.16
C TYR A 104 8.30 4.35 13.76
N LYS A 105 7.57 3.32 13.35
CA LYS A 105 7.57 2.81 11.98
C LYS A 105 6.13 2.72 11.46
N ILE A 106 5.86 3.36 10.33
CA ILE A 106 4.56 3.30 9.65
C ILE A 106 4.69 2.33 8.48
N HIS A 107 3.78 1.35 8.46
CA HIS A 107 3.60 0.43 7.34
C HIS A 107 2.43 0.93 6.51
N TYR A 108 2.65 1.21 5.23
CA TYR A 108 1.62 1.81 4.39
C TYR A 108 1.68 1.28 2.95
N ASN A 109 0.55 1.40 2.25
CA ASN A 109 0.53 1.25 0.80
C ASN A 109 0.72 2.63 0.17
N ALA A 110 1.79 2.77 -0.61
CA ALA A 110 2.05 3.96 -1.40
C ALA A 110 1.22 3.95 -2.69
N ARG A 111 0.88 5.11 -3.21
CA ARG A 111 0.38 5.29 -4.56
C ARG A 111 1.55 5.06 -5.52
N PRO A 112 1.38 4.23 -6.56
CA PRO A 112 2.39 4.10 -7.60
C PRO A 112 2.71 5.45 -8.23
N THR A 113 3.99 5.75 -8.40
CA THR A 113 4.41 6.95 -9.13
C THR A 113 4.16 6.72 -10.61
N GLY A 114 3.39 7.60 -11.26
CA GLY A 114 3.09 7.51 -12.68
C GLY A 114 4.31 7.70 -13.57
N LEU A 115 4.18 7.32 -14.84
CA LEU A 115 5.19 7.62 -15.86
C LEU A 115 5.27 9.13 -16.09
N SER A 116 6.49 9.66 -16.11
CA SER A 116 6.78 11.05 -16.44
C SER A 116 8.17 11.16 -17.06
N SER A 117 8.53 12.33 -17.58
CA SER A 117 9.90 12.58 -18.07
C SER A 117 10.98 12.37 -16.99
N ALA A 118 10.62 12.54 -15.71
CA ALA A 118 11.48 12.29 -14.56
C ALA A 118 11.35 10.87 -13.98
N ASN A 119 10.31 10.12 -14.35
CA ASN A 119 10.08 8.74 -13.91
C ASN A 119 9.74 7.86 -15.12
N THR A 120 10.76 7.28 -15.73
CA THR A 120 10.65 6.56 -17.02
C THR A 120 10.22 5.11 -16.88
N THR A 121 10.06 4.60 -15.65
CA THR A 121 9.71 3.20 -15.39
C THR A 121 8.71 3.08 -14.24
N THR A 122 7.77 2.15 -14.35
CA THR A 122 6.82 1.78 -13.30
C THR A 122 6.88 0.27 -13.04
N PHE A 123 6.28 -0.18 -11.93
CA PHE A 123 6.17 -1.62 -11.66
C PHE A 123 5.53 -2.37 -12.84
N LEU A 124 4.47 -1.81 -13.43
CA LEU A 124 3.79 -2.40 -14.58
C LEU A 124 4.66 -2.38 -15.85
N SER A 125 5.41 -1.31 -16.12
CA SER A 125 6.26 -1.28 -17.31
C SER A 125 7.42 -2.27 -17.25
N LEU A 126 7.92 -2.56 -16.03
CA LEU A 126 9.03 -3.49 -15.81
C LEU A 126 8.57 -4.96 -15.73
N ASN A 127 7.43 -5.23 -15.08
CA ASN A 127 6.99 -6.59 -14.78
C ASN A 127 5.84 -7.07 -15.68
N PHE A 128 5.14 -6.16 -16.36
CA PHE A 128 3.97 -6.47 -17.20
C PHE A 128 3.95 -5.66 -18.50
N GLY A 129 5.13 -5.51 -19.14
CA GLY A 129 5.30 -4.63 -20.31
C GLY A 129 4.44 -5.01 -21.53
N ASN A 130 4.37 -6.29 -21.88
CA ASN A 130 3.53 -6.77 -22.99
C ASN A 130 2.04 -6.54 -22.70
N GLY A 131 1.61 -6.82 -21.47
CA GLY A 131 0.25 -6.59 -21.04
C GLY A 131 -0.13 -5.11 -21.02
N LEU A 132 0.79 -4.24 -20.59
CA LEU A 132 0.62 -2.78 -20.66
C LEU A 132 0.44 -2.32 -22.11
N LEU A 133 1.27 -2.82 -23.04
CA LEU A 133 1.14 -2.51 -24.47
C LEU A 133 -0.22 -2.94 -25.03
N TYR A 134 -0.64 -4.17 -24.75
CA TYR A 134 -1.93 -4.67 -25.25
C TYR A 134 -3.12 -3.90 -24.65
N ALA A 135 -3.06 -3.53 -23.37
CA ALA A 135 -4.07 -2.68 -22.76
C ALA A 135 -4.17 -1.32 -23.47
N CYS A 136 -3.03 -0.67 -23.75
CA CYS A 136 -3.01 0.60 -24.50
C CYS A 136 -3.61 0.45 -25.90
N LEU A 137 -3.34 -0.66 -26.60
CA LEU A 137 -3.89 -0.91 -27.93
C LEU A 137 -5.41 -1.15 -27.88
N VAL A 138 -5.92 -1.92 -26.92
CA VAL A 138 -7.37 -2.12 -26.74
C VAL A 138 -8.09 -0.78 -26.55
N GLU A 139 -7.58 0.06 -25.63
CA GLU A 139 -8.14 1.39 -25.38
C GLU A 139 -8.06 2.30 -26.60
N ALA A 140 -6.93 2.28 -27.33
CA ALA A 140 -6.77 3.08 -28.55
C ALA A 140 -7.76 2.67 -29.65
N PHE A 141 -7.92 1.37 -29.92
CA PHE A 141 -8.86 0.86 -30.92
C PHE A 141 -10.31 1.09 -30.51
N SER A 142 -10.64 0.99 -29.21
CA SER A 142 -11.97 1.33 -28.69
C SER A 142 -12.29 2.82 -28.88
N TYR A 143 -11.37 3.70 -28.49
CA TYR A 143 -11.54 5.16 -28.61
C TYR A 143 -11.67 5.62 -30.08
N LEU A 144 -10.83 5.08 -30.97
CA LEU A 144 -10.82 5.42 -32.39
C LEU A 144 -11.95 4.75 -33.18
N LYS A 145 -12.76 3.87 -32.55
CA LYS A 145 -13.74 2.99 -33.23
C LYS A 145 -13.08 2.21 -34.37
N GLY A 146 -11.93 1.63 -34.08
CA GLY A 146 -11.21 0.79 -35.04
C GLY A 146 -11.93 -0.52 -35.35
N PRO A 147 -11.38 -1.33 -36.27
CA PRO A 147 -11.98 -2.59 -36.68
C PRO A 147 -12.19 -3.54 -35.49
N MET A 148 -13.40 -4.10 -35.36
CA MET A 148 -13.77 -4.98 -34.25
C MET A 148 -12.84 -6.19 -34.12
N ASP A 149 -12.36 -6.74 -35.24
CA ASP A 149 -11.45 -7.89 -35.26
C ASP A 149 -10.11 -7.58 -34.55
N MET A 150 -9.61 -6.36 -34.69
CA MET A 150 -8.37 -5.94 -34.04
C MET A 150 -8.57 -5.74 -32.54
N LEU A 151 -9.71 -5.17 -32.14
CA LEU A 151 -10.07 -5.03 -30.73
C LEU A 151 -10.15 -6.41 -30.07
N GLN A 152 -10.88 -7.35 -30.66
CA GLN A 152 -11.00 -8.72 -30.15
C GLN A 152 -9.64 -9.43 -30.06
N LEU A 153 -8.78 -9.27 -31.06
CA LEU A 153 -7.43 -9.85 -31.05
C LEU A 153 -6.60 -9.33 -29.87
N TYR A 154 -6.58 -8.01 -29.65
CA TYR A 154 -5.80 -7.44 -28.55
C TYR A 154 -6.41 -7.73 -27.18
N GLU A 155 -7.73 -7.82 -27.07
CA GLU A 155 -8.39 -8.30 -25.84
C GLU A 155 -7.97 -9.73 -25.51
N GLN A 156 -7.98 -10.65 -26.48
CA GLN A 156 -7.54 -12.03 -26.25
C GLN A 156 -6.06 -12.11 -25.85
N LYS A 157 -5.20 -11.33 -26.50
CA LYS A 157 -3.77 -11.24 -26.14
C LYS A 157 -3.58 -10.67 -24.74
N TYR A 158 -4.33 -9.63 -24.38
CA TYR A 158 -4.31 -9.04 -23.04
C TYR A 158 -4.73 -10.06 -21.98
N GLN A 159 -5.85 -10.76 -22.17
CA GLN A 159 -6.32 -11.79 -21.23
C GLN A 159 -5.29 -12.91 -21.02
N THR A 160 -4.63 -13.34 -22.10
CA THR A 160 -3.57 -14.36 -22.04
C THR A 160 -2.38 -13.89 -21.20
N GLU A 161 -1.92 -12.65 -21.41
CA GLU A 161 -0.81 -12.09 -20.63
C GLU A 161 -1.19 -11.87 -19.16
N VAL A 162 -2.40 -11.42 -18.87
CA VAL A 162 -2.90 -11.28 -17.48
C VAL A 162 -2.87 -12.64 -16.75
N GLN A 163 -3.32 -13.71 -17.40
CA GLN A 163 -3.30 -15.05 -16.81
C GLN A 163 -1.87 -15.54 -16.53
N LYS A 164 -0.94 -15.35 -17.47
CA LYS A 164 0.49 -15.69 -17.27
C LYS A 164 1.09 -14.91 -16.11
N PHE A 165 0.87 -13.59 -16.08
CA PHE A 165 1.38 -12.71 -15.03
C PHE A 165 0.76 -13.04 -13.65
N GLY A 166 -0.52 -13.39 -13.61
CA GLY A 166 -1.18 -13.91 -12.42
C GLY A 166 -0.54 -15.21 -11.92
N GLY A 167 -0.27 -16.16 -12.83
CA GLY A 167 0.44 -17.39 -12.53
C GLY A 167 1.85 -17.17 -11.98
N GLU A 168 2.62 -16.24 -12.54
CA GLU A 168 3.96 -15.89 -12.07
C GLU A 168 3.96 -15.25 -10.68
N GLN A 169 2.98 -14.37 -10.41
CA GLN A 169 2.84 -13.74 -9.10
C GLN A 169 2.43 -14.75 -8.02
N ILE A 170 1.51 -15.67 -8.33
CA ILE A 170 1.08 -16.74 -7.41
C ILE A 170 2.24 -17.72 -7.16
N GLY A 171 2.93 -18.16 -8.21
CA GLY A 171 3.99 -19.17 -8.14
C GLY A 171 5.26 -18.73 -7.40
N ARG A 172 5.55 -17.42 -7.32
CA ARG A 172 6.75 -16.90 -6.63
C ARG A 172 6.49 -16.29 -5.25
N ARG A 173 5.25 -15.88 -4.94
CA ARG A 173 4.92 -15.22 -3.66
C ARG A 173 4.25 -16.12 -2.62
N ARG A 174 3.82 -17.34 -2.98
CA ARG A 174 3.09 -18.26 -2.07
C ARG A 174 3.81 -19.59 -1.82
N ARG A 175 5.04 -19.55 -1.31
CA ARG A 175 5.63 -20.78 -0.74
C ARG A 175 5.08 -21.09 0.67
N ASP A 176 4.48 -20.11 1.36
CA ASP A 176 4.06 -20.25 2.77
C ASP A 176 2.59 -19.87 3.06
N ASP A 177 1.81 -19.48 2.05
CA ASP A 177 0.35 -19.26 2.22
C ASP A 177 -0.39 -20.59 2.01
N TYR A 178 -0.38 -21.46 3.02
CA TYR A 178 -1.35 -22.56 3.12
C TYR A 178 -2.68 -22.00 3.62
N THR A 179 -3.43 -21.32 2.74
CA THR A 179 -4.84 -21.01 2.98
C THR A 179 -5.67 -21.91 2.08
N ASP A 180 -6.47 -22.80 2.67
CA ASP A 180 -7.32 -23.74 1.95
C ASP A 180 -8.43 -22.98 1.19
N GLY A 181 -8.55 -23.23 -0.12
CA GLY A 181 -9.67 -22.70 -0.94
C GLY A 181 -9.34 -21.80 -2.15
N GLU A 182 -8.08 -21.46 -2.44
CA GLU A 182 -7.78 -20.67 -3.66
C GLU A 182 -7.77 -21.54 -4.94
N PRO A 183 -8.34 -21.07 -6.07
CA PRO A 183 -8.34 -21.81 -7.33
C PRO A 183 -6.92 -22.10 -7.81
N ARG A 184 -6.54 -23.38 -7.80
CA ARG A 184 -5.27 -23.86 -8.36
C ARG A 184 -5.42 -23.97 -9.87
N ILE A 185 -4.64 -23.18 -10.62
CA ILE A 185 -4.49 -23.40 -12.06
C ILE A 185 -3.66 -24.69 -12.23
N PRO A 186 -4.21 -25.77 -12.80
CA PRO A 186 -3.44 -26.98 -13.03
C PRO A 186 -2.37 -26.68 -14.09
N VAL A 187 -1.10 -26.73 -13.69
CA VAL A 187 0.02 -26.76 -14.64
C VAL A 187 0.08 -28.19 -15.16
N GLN A 188 -0.41 -28.44 -16.37
CA GLN A 188 -0.18 -29.71 -17.04
C GLN A 188 1.30 -29.79 -17.42
N SER A 189 2.05 -30.63 -16.71
CA SER A 189 3.38 -31.08 -17.13
C SER A 189 3.23 -31.96 -18.38
N PRO A 190 3.94 -31.68 -19.48
CA PRO A 190 3.94 -32.60 -20.61
C PRO A 190 4.54 -33.95 -20.14
N THR A 191 3.77 -35.02 -20.29
CA THR A 191 4.25 -36.39 -20.11
C THR A 191 5.34 -36.70 -21.15
N PRO A 192 6.37 -37.49 -20.77
CA PRO A 192 7.55 -37.75 -21.60
C PRO A 192 7.23 -38.43 -22.94
#